data_AF-A0ABD7LT26-F1
#
_entry.id   AF-A0ABD7LT26-F1
#
_cell.length_a   1.000
_cell.length_b   1.000
_cell.length_c   1.000
_cell.angle_alpha   90.00
_cell.angle_beta   90.00
_cell.angle_gamma   90.00
#
_symmetry.space_group_name_H-M   'P 1'
#
loop_
_entity.id
_entity.type
_entity.pdbx_description
1 polymer ?
#
loop_
_entity_poly.entity_id
_entity_poly.type
_entity_poly.pdbx_seq_one_letter_code
_entity_poly.pdbx_strand_id
1 'polypeptide(L)' 'MEVTKLMALRNRYALNIVDNCTRKIAKILGCCIGKGAQIGNSVEFVHNSVGTVIHSDTILEDGVKVYQNVTCG' A
#
# COMPACT_ATOMS: atom_id res chain seq x y z
N MET A 1 4.07 9.64 6.57
CA MET A 1 2.86 8.80 6.41
C MET A 1 3.12 7.42 6.97
N GLU A 2 2.16 6.82 7.67
CA GLU A 2 2.29 5.49 8.30
C GLU A 2 2.15 4.36 7.27
N VAL A 3 1.22 4.49 6.32
CA VAL A 3 1.00 3.49 5.25
C VAL A 3 2.26 3.32 4.41
N THR A 4 2.97 4.40 4.06
CA THR A 4 4.26 4.34 3.37
C THR A 4 5.30 3.52 4.12
N LYS A 5 5.43 3.74 5.44
CA LYS A 5 6.39 2.98 6.26
C LYS A 5 6.00 1.50 6.33
N LEU A 6 4.71 1.19 6.44
CA LEU A 6 4.19 -0.17 6.45
C LEU A 6 4.45 -0.89 5.12
N MET A 7 4.23 -0.24 3.98
CA MET A 7 4.48 -0.82 2.66
C MET A 7 5.98 -1.01 2.39
N ALA A 8 6.82 -0.06 2.82
CA ALA A 8 8.27 -0.23 2.78
C ALA A 8 8.75 -1.41 3.65
N LEU A 9 8.18 -1.56 4.86
CA LEU A 9 8.48 -2.70 5.74
C LEU A 9 8.07 -4.02 5.11
N ARG A 10 6.87 -4.07 4.51
CA ARG A 10 6.37 -5.23 3.78
C ARG A 10 7.29 -5.62 2.62
N ASN A 11 7.74 -4.65 1.82
CA ASN A 11 8.66 -4.91 0.71
C ASN A 11 10.02 -5.43 1.19
N ARG A 12 10.46 -5.05 2.40
CA ARG A 12 11.72 -5.51 3.01
C ARG A 12 11.64 -6.95 3.53
N TYR A 13 10.49 -7.36 4.06
CA TYR A 13 10.29 -8.69 4.64
C TYR A 13 9.25 -9.46 3.83
N ALA A 14 9.73 -10.35 2.93
CA ALA A 14 8.91 -11.21 2.07
C ALA A 14 8.21 -12.35 2.84
N LEU A 15 7.66 -12.05 4.01
CA LEU A 15 6.95 -12.98 4.88
C LEU A 15 5.44 -12.73 4.80
N ASN A 16 4.67 -13.79 4.54
CA ASN A 16 3.21 -13.73 4.41
C ASN A 16 2.50 -13.11 5.63
N ILE A 17 3.08 -13.27 6.83
CA ILE A 17 2.52 -12.71 8.07
C ILE A 17 2.65 -11.18 8.07
N VAL A 18 3.80 -10.65 7.65
CA VAL A 18 4.04 -9.20 7.58
C VAL A 18 3.13 -8.57 6.54
N ASP A 19 2.94 -9.22 5.38
CA ASP A 19 2.00 -8.80 4.35
C ASP A 19 0.56 -8.68 4.87
N ASN A 20 0.04 -9.72 5.52
CA ASN A 20 -1.32 -9.71 6.07
C ASN A 20 -1.50 -8.63 7.16
N CYS A 21 -0.53 -8.47 8.06
CA CYS A 21 -0.61 -7.47 9.14
C CYS A 21 -0.54 -6.04 8.59
N THR A 22 0.41 -5.75 7.71
CA THR A 22 0.59 -4.40 7.14
C THR A 22 -0.64 -3.96 6.34
N ARG A 23 -1.27 -4.87 5.59
CA ARG A 23 -2.54 -4.59 4.87
C ARG A 23 -3.72 -4.33 5.80
N LYS A 24 -3.86 -5.10 6.87
CA LYS A 24 -4.92 -4.86 7.87
C LYS A 24 -4.77 -3.48 8.52
N ILE A 25 -3.54 -3.11 8.88
CA ILE A 25 -3.25 -1.79 9.46
C ILE A 25 -3.52 -0.70 8.43
N ALA A 26 -3.06 -0.85 7.19
CA ALA A 26 -3.34 0.10 6.10
C ALA A 26 -4.85 0.29 5.89
N LYS A 27 -5.63 -0.80 5.93
CA LYS A 27 -7.09 -0.76 5.83
C LYS A 27 -7.73 0.01 6.99
N ILE A 28 -7.26 -0.19 8.22
CA ILE A 28 -7.71 0.59 9.39
C ILE A 28 -7.39 2.08 9.21
N LEU A 29 -6.25 2.40 8.59
CA LEU A 29 -5.85 3.77 8.23
C LEU A 29 -6.57 4.32 6.98
N GLY A 30 -7.53 3.60 6.42
CA GLY A 30 -8.35 4.04 5.29
C GLY A 30 -7.74 3.79 3.90
N CYS A 31 -6.68 2.99 3.77
CA CYS A 31 -6.07 2.60 2.50
C CYS A 31 -6.21 1.09 2.27
N CYS A 32 -7.03 0.70 1.31
CA CYS A 32 -7.27 -0.70 0.96
C CYS A 32 -6.28 -1.14 -0.12
N ILE A 33 -5.41 -2.11 0.20
CA ILE A 33 -4.42 -2.66 -0.75
C ILE A 33 -4.66 -4.16 -0.92
N GLY A 34 -5.04 -4.58 -2.14
CA GLY A 34 -5.39 -5.96 -2.50
C GLY A 34 -4.19 -6.90 -2.53
N LYS A 35 -4.35 -8.15 -2.10
CA LYS A 35 -3.26 -9.10 -1.75
C LYS A 35 -2.20 -9.29 -2.85
N GLY A 36 -2.58 -9.22 -4.12
CA GLY A 36 -1.65 -9.35 -5.24
C GLY A 36 -0.97 -8.04 -5.67
N ALA A 37 -1.39 -6.90 -5.12
CA ALA A 37 -0.91 -5.59 -5.55
C ALA A 37 0.61 -5.49 -5.34
N GLN A 38 1.31 -5.20 -6.41
CA GLN A 38 2.76 -5.02 -6.43
C GLN A 38 3.06 -3.55 -6.14
N ILE A 39 3.95 -3.30 -5.18
CA ILE A 39 4.33 -1.94 -4.79
C ILE A 39 5.83 -1.84 -4.97
N GLY A 40 6.26 -0.96 -5.86
CA GLY A 40 7.65 -0.67 -6.15
C GLY A 40 8.39 0.00 -5.00
N ASN A 41 9.63 0.37 -5.27
CA ASN A 41 10.50 1.09 -4.35
C ASN A 41 10.09 2.56 -4.27
N SER A 42 10.32 3.19 -3.11
CA SER A 42 10.08 4.63 -2.91
C SER A 42 8.63 5.09 -3.24
N VAL A 43 7.65 4.19 -3.15
CA VAL A 43 6.23 4.53 -3.30
C VAL A 43 5.75 5.30 -2.06
N GLU A 44 5.08 6.43 -2.28
CA GLU A 44 4.55 7.28 -1.23
C GLU A 44 3.01 7.24 -1.20
N PHE A 45 2.44 7.08 -0.01
CA PHE A 45 0.99 7.07 0.24
C PHE A 45 0.62 8.36 0.97
N VAL A 46 0.55 9.47 0.21
CA VAL A 46 0.44 10.84 0.71
C VAL A 46 -0.84 11.00 1.52
N HIS A 47 -0.71 11.57 2.72
CA HIS A 47 -1.79 11.61 3.73
C HIS A 47 -2.40 10.22 4.04
N ASN A 48 -1.57 9.17 4.05
CA ASN A 48 -1.97 7.76 4.17
C ASN A 48 -2.87 7.26 3.02
N SER A 49 -3.07 8.07 1.98
CA SER A 49 -3.98 7.77 0.88
C SER A 49 -5.36 7.36 1.38
N VAL A 50 -5.89 8.09 2.37
CA VAL A 50 -7.21 7.80 2.95
C VAL A 50 -8.27 7.73 1.85
N GLY A 51 -9.17 6.75 1.91
CA GLY A 51 -10.20 6.52 0.89
C GLY A 51 -9.69 5.83 -0.38
N THR A 52 -8.44 5.36 -0.40
CA THR A 52 -7.85 4.72 -1.58
C THR A 52 -8.11 3.23 -1.64
N VAL A 53 -8.31 2.72 -2.85
CA VAL A 53 -8.39 1.28 -3.15
C VAL A 53 -7.38 0.95 -4.26
N ILE A 54 -6.46 0.04 -3.96
CA ILE A 54 -5.51 -0.54 -4.91
C ILE A 54 -5.87 -2.01 -5.10
N HIS A 55 -6.31 -2.39 -6.30
CA HIS A 55 -6.76 -3.74 -6.61
C HIS A 55 -5.58 -4.73 -6.68
N SER A 56 -5.90 -6.03 -6.63
CA SER A 56 -4.89 -7.08 -6.44
C SER A 56 -4.01 -7.33 -7.68
N ASP A 57 -4.39 -6.84 -8.85
CA ASP A 57 -3.61 -6.91 -10.10
C ASP A 57 -2.86 -5.61 -10.39
N THR A 58 -3.03 -4.58 -9.55
CA THR A 58 -2.36 -3.30 -9.73
C THR A 58 -0.87 -3.42 -9.44
N ILE A 59 -0.06 -2.81 -10.30
CA ILE A 59 1.38 -2.61 -10.13
C ILE A 59 1.62 -1.11 -9.97
N LEU A 60 2.12 -0.71 -8.81
CA LEU A 60 2.66 0.63 -8.60
C LEU A 60 4.16 0.58 -8.83
N GLU A 61 4.66 1.31 -9.82
CA GLU A 61 6.10 1.37 -10.12
C GLU A 61 6.87 2.23 -9.11
N ASP A 62 8.19 2.27 -9.28
CA ASP A 62 9.09 2.99 -8.40
C ASP A 62 8.81 4.50 -8.40
N GLY A 63 8.82 5.11 -7.21
CA GLY A 63 8.63 6.56 -7.04
C GLY A 63 7.19 7.06 -7.20
N VAL A 64 6.21 6.17 -7.41
CA VAL A 64 4.79 6.54 -7.51
C VAL A 64 4.31 7.21 -6.22
N LYS A 65 3.48 8.24 -6.35
CA LYS A 65 2.80 8.91 -5.23
C LYS A 65 1.29 8.72 -5.35
N VAL A 66 0.68 8.17 -4.32
CA VAL A 66 -0.77 7.95 -4.24
C VAL A 66 -1.36 8.91 -3.21
N TYR A 67 -2.30 9.73 -3.65
CA TYR A 67 -3.02 10.67 -2.78
C TYR A 67 -4.31 10.04 -2.26
N GLN A 68 -5.09 10.80 -1.48
CA GLN A 68 -6.39 10.37 -0.98
C GLN A 68 -7.41 10.09 -2.11
N ASN A 69 -8.36 9.21 -1.84
CA ASN A 69 -9.51 8.89 -2.69
C ASN A 69 -9.16 8.35 -4.10
N VAL A 70 -7.96 7.82 -4.29
CA VAL A 70 -7.56 7.20 -5.56
C VAL A 70 -8.08 5.77 -5.63
N THR A 71 -8.62 5.35 -6.77
CA THR A 71 -8.95 3.94 -7.02
C THR A 71 -8.17 3.45 -8.23
N CYS A 72 -7.34 2.43 -8.03
CA CYS A 72 -6.73 1.64 -9.10
C CYS A 72 -7.43 0.28 -9.08
N GLY A 73 -8.28 0.06 -10.09
CA GLY A 73 -9.09 -1.14 -10.26
C GLY A 73 -8.49 -2.10 -11.27
#